data_AF-A0A2S9V997-F1
#
_entry.id   AF-A0A2S9V997-F1
#
_cell.length_a   1.000
_cell.length_b   1.000
_cell.length_c   1.000
_cell.angle_alpha   90.00
_cell.angle_beta   90.00
_cell.angle_gamma   90.00
#
_symmetry.space_group_name_H-M   'P 1'
#
loop_
_entity.id
_entity.type
_entity.pdbx_description
1 polymer ?
#
loop_
_entity_poly.entity_id
_entity_poly.type
_entity_poly.pdbx_seq_one_letter_code
_entity_poly.pdbx_strand_id
1 'polypeptide(L)'
;KLEKDSVLCSDGYKPYIALSEKNDLIHKRLDVAGGIKVIDKVFHIQNVNAYHSRLKAWIKRFHGVATKYLEHYLGWFRFMDTPENLSENRLFSIQQQLIRT
;
A
#
# COMPACT_ATOMS: atom_id res chain seq x y z
N LYS A 1 9.05 -9.71 -0.26
CA LYS A 1 9.44 -10.34 1.03
C LYS A 1 9.08 -9.35 2.12
N LEU A 2 8.47 -9.78 3.22
CA LEU A 2 8.09 -8.86 4.30
C LEU A 2 9.29 -8.67 5.23
N GLU A 3 9.65 -7.42 5.51
CA GLU A 3 10.77 -7.11 6.39
C GLU A 3 10.40 -7.45 7.84
N LYS A 4 11.37 -7.98 8.59
CA LYS A 4 11.24 -8.13 10.04
C LYS A 4 11.02 -6.74 10.64
N ASP A 5 10.15 -6.62 11.63
CA ASP A 5 9.66 -5.36 12.23
C ASP A 5 8.62 -4.56 11.40
N SER A 6 8.08 -5.14 10.33
CA SER A 6 6.96 -4.52 9.62
C SER A 6 5.68 -4.56 10.46
N VAL A 7 4.94 -3.45 10.49
CA VAL A 7 3.62 -3.37 11.14
C VAL A 7 2.52 -3.65 10.12
N LEU A 8 1.71 -4.68 10.36
CA LEU A 8 0.52 -4.98 9.57
C LEU A 8 -0.66 -4.15 10.09
N CYS A 9 -1.30 -3.37 9.21
CA CYS A 9 -2.55 -2.67 9.53
C CYS A 9 -3.70 -3.26 8.71
N SER A 10 -4.77 -3.72 9.36
CA SER A 10 -5.95 -4.20 8.65
C SER A 10 -7.24 -4.03 9.45
N ASP A 11 -8.39 -4.26 8.81
CA ASP A 11 -9.73 -4.28 9.38
C ASP A 11 -10.02 -5.47 10.31
N GLY A 12 -9.02 -6.32 10.58
CA GLY A 12 -9.13 -7.45 11.49
C GLY A 12 -9.73 -8.72 10.86
N TYR A 13 -9.84 -8.81 9.53
CA TYR A 13 -10.29 -10.04 8.88
C TYR A 13 -9.38 -11.25 9.20
N LYS A 14 -9.97 -12.43 9.46
CA LYS A 14 -9.29 -13.63 10.01
C LYS A 14 -8.00 -14.05 9.28
N PRO A 15 -7.93 -14.03 7.94
CA PRO A 15 -6.69 -14.35 7.22
C PRO A 15 -5.52 -13.42 7.53
N TYR A 16 -5.78 -12.14 7.83
CA TYR A 16 -4.71 -11.20 8.20
C TYR A 16 -4.12 -11.49 9.57
N ILE A 17 -4.92 -12.05 10.48
CA ILE A 17 -4.46 -12.48 11.81
C ILE A 17 -3.49 -13.66 11.67
N ALA A 18 -3.90 -14.69 10.93
CA ALA A 18 -3.05 -15.85 10.66
C ALA A 18 -1.77 -15.46 9.91
N LEU A 19 -1.84 -14.46 9.02
CA LEU A 19 -0.67 -13.92 8.33
C LEU A 19 0.30 -13.22 9.30
N SER A 20 -0.21 -12.39 10.22
CA SER A 20 0.65 -11.73 11.22
C SER A 20 1.31 -12.71 12.17
N GLU A 21 0.58 -13.72 12.62
CA GLU A 21 1.12 -14.76 13.52
C GLU A 21 2.20 -15.59 12.82
N LYS A 22 1.96 -15.98 11.56
CA LYS A 22 2.93 -16.76 10.78
C LYS A 22 4.23 -16.01 10.49
N ASN A 23 4.19 -14.68 10.41
CA ASN A 23 5.33 -13.84 10.03
C ASN A 23 5.89 -13.02 11.21
N ASP A 24 5.41 -13.27 12.44
CA ASP A 24 5.80 -12.55 13.65
C ASP A 24 5.71 -11.02 13.52
N LEU A 25 4.57 -10.55 13.04
CA LEU A 25 4.33 -9.12 12.77
C LEU A 25 3.44 -8.49 13.82
N ILE A 26 3.72 -7.23 14.14
CA ILE A 26 2.80 -6.41 14.93
C ILE A 26 1.54 -6.14 14.09
N HIS A 27 0.40 -6.67 14.53
CA HIS A 27 -0.90 -6.46 13.87
C HIS A 27 -1.71 -5.36 14.56
N LYS A 28 -1.81 -4.19 13.92
CA LYS A 28 -2.69 -3.09 14.34
C LYS A 28 -4.05 -3.25 13.66
N ARG A 29 -5.06 -3.65 14.43
CA ARG A 29 -6.44 -3.84 13.93
C ARG A 29 -7.23 -2.54 14.02
N LEU A 30 -7.62 -2.00 12.87
CA LEU A 30 -8.44 -0.81 12.75
C LEU A 30 -9.90 -1.23 12.66
N ASP A 31 -10.63 -1.17 13.76
CA ASP A 31 -12.07 -1.46 13.77
C ASP A 31 -12.85 -0.30 13.15
N VAL A 32 -13.01 -0.35 11.82
CA VAL A 32 -13.77 0.65 11.06
C VAL A 32 -15.25 0.65 11.44
N ALA A 33 -15.81 -0.50 11.84
CA ALA A 33 -17.21 -0.66 12.23
C ALA A 33 -17.49 -0.10 13.63
N GLY A 34 -16.53 -0.24 14.55
CA GLY A 34 -16.54 0.38 15.88
C GLY A 34 -16.11 1.86 15.91
N GLY A 35 -15.85 2.49 14.75
CA GLY A 35 -15.49 3.91 14.65
C GLY A 35 -14.00 4.23 14.86
N ILE A 36 -13.15 3.22 15.08
CA ILE A 36 -11.71 3.37 15.29
C ILE A 36 -11.02 3.39 13.92
N LYS A 37 -10.89 4.59 13.34
CA LYS A 37 -10.27 4.80 12.01
C LYS A 37 -8.79 5.16 12.07
N VAL A 38 -8.27 5.44 13.28
CA VAL A 38 -6.91 5.91 13.53
C VAL A 38 -6.33 5.17 14.74
N ILE A 39 -5.18 4.53 14.56
CA ILE A 39 -4.36 4.01 15.66
C ILE A 39 -3.01 4.74 15.65
N ASP A 40 -2.54 5.12 16.85
CA ASP A 40 -1.25 5.79 17.08
C ASP A 40 -1.03 7.08 16.27
N LYS A 41 -2.09 7.73 15.76
CA LYS A 41 -2.06 8.92 14.87
C LYS A 41 -1.33 8.74 13.53
N VAL A 42 -0.58 7.66 13.34
CA VAL A 42 0.21 7.36 12.14
C VAL A 42 -0.49 6.36 11.22
N PHE A 43 -1.35 5.48 11.77
CA PHE A 43 -2.03 4.44 11.01
C PHE A 43 -3.47 4.84 10.69
N HIS A 44 -3.68 5.35 9.48
CA HIS A 44 -4.97 5.83 9.00
C HIS A 44 -5.50 4.96 7.84
N ILE A 45 -6.56 4.18 8.08
CA ILE A 45 -7.11 3.27 7.06
C ILE A 45 -7.59 4.03 5.81
N GLN A 46 -8.06 5.26 5.98
CA GLN A 46 -8.49 6.09 4.83
C GLN A 46 -7.33 6.46 3.89
N ASN A 47 -6.07 6.49 4.34
CA ASN A 47 -4.95 6.73 3.44
C ASN A 47 -4.81 5.57 2.44
N VAL A 48 -4.93 4.33 2.94
CA VAL A 48 -4.94 3.11 2.12
C VAL A 48 -6.17 3.09 1.20
N ASN A 49 -7.36 3.40 1.73
CA ASN A 49 -8.58 3.45 0.92
C ASN A 49 -8.52 4.53 -0.17
N ALA A 50 -7.94 5.69 0.12
CA ALA A 50 -7.75 6.76 -0.84
C ALA A 50 -6.75 6.35 -1.93
N TYR A 51 -5.61 5.75 -1.56
CA TYR A 51 -4.65 5.20 -2.54
C TYR A 51 -5.30 4.17 -3.46
N HIS A 52 -6.03 3.19 -2.88
CA HIS A 52 -6.73 2.17 -3.65
C HIS A 52 -7.78 2.78 -4.59
N SER A 53 -8.54 3.79 -4.12
CA SER A 53 -9.53 4.48 -4.95
C SER A 53 -8.89 5.20 -6.15
N ARG A 54 -7.75 5.88 -5.95
CA ARG A 54 -6.99 6.54 -7.02
C ARG A 54 -6.44 5.53 -8.03
N LEU A 55 -5.87 4.42 -7.55
CA LEU A 55 -5.39 3.34 -8.41
C LEU A 55 -6.52 2.75 -9.26
N LYS A 56 -7.68 2.46 -8.65
CA LYS A 56 -8.85 1.91 -9.35
C LYS A 56 -9.36 2.88 -10.42
N ALA A 57 -9.46 4.17 -10.09
CA ALA A 57 -9.86 5.20 -11.04
C ALA A 57 -8.88 5.32 -12.21
N TRP A 58 -7.57 5.20 -11.93
CA TRP A 58 -6.53 5.24 -12.95
C TRP A 58 -6.57 4.01 -13.87
N ILE A 59 -6.66 2.80 -13.31
CA ILE A 59 -6.75 1.55 -14.09
C ILE A 59 -7.98 1.54 -15.00
N LYS A 60 -9.12 2.12 -14.57
CA LYS A 60 -10.37 2.17 -15.36
C LYS A 60 -10.19 2.79 -16.76
N ARG A 61 -9.14 3.59 -16.97
CA ARG A 61 -8.82 4.21 -18.26
C ARG A 61 -8.29 3.21 -19.29
N PHE A 62 -7.76 2.09 -18.83
CA PHE A 62 -7.29 1.00 -19.68
C PHE A 62 -8.41 -0.05 -19.72
N HIS A 63 -8.85 -0.46 -20.91
CA HIS A 63 -9.92 -1.45 -21.13
C HIS A 63 -9.49 -2.89 -20.77
N GLY A 64 -8.80 -3.05 -19.64
CA GLY A 64 -8.05 -4.23 -19.24
C GLY A 64 -6.55 -3.95 -19.26
N VAL A 65 -5.88 -4.27 -18.14
CA VAL A 65 -4.42 -4.34 -18.06
C VAL A 65 -4.01 -5.80 -18.13
N ALA A 66 -3.08 -6.13 -19.03
CA ALA A 66 -2.56 -7.48 -19.10
C ALA A 66 -1.76 -7.79 -17.83
N THR A 67 -2.10 -8.87 -17.13
CA THR A 67 -1.48 -9.26 -15.85
C THR A 67 0.04 -9.38 -15.95
N LYS A 68 0.56 -9.79 -17.13
CA LYS A 68 2.00 -9.85 -17.44
C LYS A 68 2.72 -8.51 -17.20
N TYR A 69 2.04 -7.38 -17.37
CA TYR A 69 2.63 -6.05 -17.23
C TYR A 69 2.16 -5.32 -15.98
N LEU A 70 1.40 -5.97 -15.08
CA LEU A 70 0.79 -5.32 -13.92
C LEU A 70 1.81 -4.51 -13.09
N GLU A 71 2.99 -5.05 -12.86
CA GLU A 71 4.07 -4.37 -12.13
C GLU A 71 4.48 -3.05 -12.79
N HIS A 72 4.56 -3.00 -14.12
CA HIS A 72 4.88 -1.79 -14.87
C HIS A 72 3.79 -0.74 -14.73
N TYR A 73 2.51 -1.15 -14.79
CA TYR A 73 1.37 -0.25 -14.59
C TYR A 73 1.35 0.29 -13.16
N LEU A 74 1.63 -0.55 -12.16
CA LEU A 74 1.71 -0.11 -10.76
C LEU A 74 2.86 0.87 -10.54
N GLY A 75 4.03 0.61 -11.15
CA GLY A 75 5.17 1.54 -11.13
C GLY A 75 4.81 2.90 -11.74
N TRP A 76 4.17 2.89 -12.91
CA TRP A 76 3.72 4.11 -13.57
C TRP A 76 2.69 4.88 -12.72
N PHE A 77 1.71 4.18 -12.15
CA PHE A 77 0.74 4.81 -11.25
C PHE A 77 1.44 5.48 -10.05
N ARG A 78 2.38 4.79 -9.39
CA ARG A 78 3.12 5.34 -8.23
C ARG A 78 3.91 6.58 -8.60
N PHE A 79 4.52 6.60 -9.79
CA PHE A 79 5.21 7.79 -10.29
C PHE A 79 4.25 8.99 -10.41
N MET A 80 3.05 8.78 -10.95
CA MET A 80 2.04 9.85 -11.08
C MET A 80 1.33 10.21 -9.78
N ASP A 81 1.16 9.28 -8.85
CA ASP A 81 0.52 9.51 -7.54
C ASP A 81 1.44 10.26 -6.56
N THR A 82 2.72 10.43 -6.90
CA THR A 82 3.68 11.12 -6.06
C THR A 82 3.49 12.63 -6.19
N PRO A 83 3.25 13.37 -5.08
CA PRO A 83 3.11 14.82 -5.13
C PRO A 83 4.41 15.48 -5.60
N GLU A 84 4.28 16.57 -6.36
CA GLU A 84 5.32 17.28 -7.12
C GLU A 84 6.60 17.68 -6.35
N ASN A 85 6.59 17.59 -5.02
CA ASN A 85 7.78 17.70 -4.18
C ASN A 85 8.62 16.41 -4.20
N LEU A 86 9.17 16.12 -5.38
CA LEU A 86 10.18 15.09 -5.58
C LEU A 86 11.54 15.61 -5.09
N SER A 87 11.87 15.37 -3.82
CA SER A 87 13.26 15.51 -3.40
C SER A 87 14.12 14.46 -4.10
N GLU A 88 15.38 14.78 -4.41
CA GLU A 88 16.32 13.86 -5.04
C GLU A 88 16.38 12.52 -4.28
N ASN A 89 16.37 12.57 -2.95
CA ASN A 89 16.33 11.40 -2.07
C ASN A 89 15.12 10.47 -2.33
N ARG A 90 13.94 11.03 -2.66
CA ARG A 90 12.74 10.25 -3.00
C ARG A 90 12.83 9.67 -4.40
N LEU A 91 13.37 10.39 -5.37
CA LEU A 91 13.63 9.87 -6.72
C LEU A 91 14.59 8.68 -6.71
N PHE A 92 15.68 8.78 -5.96
CA PHE A 92 16.62 7.66 -5.76
C PHE A 92 15.93 6.45 -5.12
N SER A 93 15.03 6.65 -4.14
CA SER A 93 14.29 5.55 -3.52
C SER A 93 13.33 4.85 -4.49
N ILE A 94 12.67 5.59 -5.39
CA ILE A 94 11.78 5.03 -6.42
C ILE A 94 12.59 4.24 -7.45
N GLN A 95 13.73 4.76 -7.90
CA GLN A 95 14.64 4.06 -8.81
C GLN A 95 15.16 2.76 -8.21
N GLN A 96 15.62 2.77 -6.95
CA GLN A 96 16.08 1.55 -6.26
C GLN A 96 14.98 0.50 -6.07
N GLN A 97 13.72 0.93 -5.90
CA GLN A 97 12.58 0.01 -5.82
C GLN A 97 12.25 -0.63 -7.17
N LEU A 98 12.35 0.12 -8.27
CA LEU A 98 12.08 -0.39 -9.63
C LEU A 98 13.20 -1.31 -10.15
N ILE A 99 14.45 -1.10 -9.74
CA ILE A 99 15.59 -1.94 -10.12
C ILE A 99 15.55 -3.32 -9.42
N ARG A 100 14.82 -3.43 -8.29
CA ARG A 100 14.74 -4.65 -7.47
C ARG A 100 13.52 -5.55 -7.80
N THR A 101 12.55 -5.03 -8.55
CA THR A 101 11.45 -5.81 -9.17
C THR A 101 11.90 -6.35 -10.51
#